data_AF-A0AAE8SMZ1-F1
#
_entry.id   AF-A0AAE8SMZ1-F1
#
_cell.length_a   1.000
_cell.length_b   1.000
_cell.length_c   1.000
_cell.angle_alpha   90.00
_cell.angle_beta   90.00
_cell.angle_gamma   90.00
#
_symmetry.space_group_name_H-M   'P 1'
#
loop_
_entity.id
_entity.type
_entity.pdbx_description
1 polymer ?
#
loop_
_entity_poly.entity_id
_entity_poly.type
_entity_poly.pdbx_seq_one_letter_code
_entity_poly.pdbx_strand_id
1 'polypeptide(L)'
;MKPSAILSLGALLLGASSPVEASECKVPPCGRFENNTPWTAKWADLGKKEHLCQLKTVAKPVKCHQYSLGANSSRGGYFHKPRTDVDAFCFADRTYYVKFGPRGSEQAIKKGVWIKINSAQTAKCVAKNGVPHCTVN
;
A
#
# COMPACT_ATOMS: atom_id res chain seq x y z
N MET A 1 33.50 26.29 43.40
CA MET A 1 33.81 26.34 41.95
C MET A 1 32.57 25.90 41.16
N LYS A 2 32.02 26.79 40.33
CA LYS A 2 31.01 26.53 39.27
C LYS A 2 31.58 27.25 38.03
N PRO A 3 31.60 26.63 36.84
CA PRO A 3 30.43 26.43 35.96
C PRO A 3 30.44 24.98 35.38
N SER A 4 29.58 24.47 34.52
CA SER A 4 28.26 24.81 33.98
C SER A 4 27.75 23.50 33.34
N ALA A 5 26.47 23.24 33.47
CA ALA A 5 25.80 22.16 32.76
C ALA A 5 25.72 22.50 31.25
N ILE A 6 26.00 21.54 30.39
CA ILE A 6 25.65 21.59 28.96
C ILE A 6 24.74 20.40 28.69
N LEU A 7 23.43 20.64 28.78
CA LEU A 7 22.42 19.78 28.15
C LEU A 7 22.46 20.07 26.64
N SER A 8 23.07 19.17 25.88
CA SER A 8 22.92 19.18 24.42
C SER A 8 21.56 18.60 24.06
N LEU A 9 20.59 19.48 23.86
CA LEU A 9 19.26 19.17 23.34
C LEU A 9 19.38 18.85 21.84
N GLY A 10 19.54 17.58 21.50
CA GLY A 10 19.49 17.10 20.12
C GLY A 10 18.04 17.12 19.62
N ALA A 11 17.62 18.22 19.00
CA ALA A 11 16.36 18.30 18.29
C ALA A 11 16.44 17.43 17.02
N LEU A 12 15.90 16.20 17.07
CA LEU A 12 15.56 15.48 15.84
C LEU A 12 14.41 16.24 15.17
N LEU A 13 14.74 16.92 14.07
CA LEU A 13 13.79 17.44 13.10
C LEU A 13 12.93 16.27 12.59
N LEU A 14 11.71 16.16 13.13
CA LEU A 14 10.64 15.43 12.50
C LEU A 14 10.32 16.15 11.19
N GLY A 15 10.98 15.73 10.12
CA GLY A 15 10.58 16.08 8.76
C GLY A 15 9.17 15.56 8.56
N ALA A 16 8.18 16.43 8.74
CA ALA A 16 6.82 16.18 8.30
C ALA A 16 6.86 16.06 6.78
N SER A 17 7.01 14.83 6.27
CA SER A 17 6.65 14.53 4.91
C SER A 17 5.17 14.84 4.79
N SER A 18 4.85 15.96 4.15
CA SER A 18 3.49 16.26 3.71
C SER A 18 2.98 15.01 3.00
N PRO A 19 1.85 14.41 3.40
CA PRO A 19 1.30 13.31 2.63
C PRO A 19 1.04 13.88 1.24
N VAL A 20 1.79 13.39 0.24
CA VAL A 20 1.41 13.57 -1.16
C VAL A 20 -0.03 13.08 -1.23
N GLU A 21 -0.94 14.02 -1.48
CA GLU A 21 -2.36 13.75 -1.66
C GLU A 21 -2.47 12.67 -2.74
N ALA A 22 -2.76 11.45 -2.30
CA ALA A 22 -3.25 10.38 -3.15
C ALA A 22 -4.34 10.93 -4.08
N SER A 23 -4.52 10.40 -5.30
CA SER A 23 -5.64 10.85 -6.14
C SER A 23 -6.94 10.85 -5.31
N GLU A 24 -7.46 12.05 -5.05
CA GLU A 24 -8.68 12.20 -4.29
C GLU A 24 -9.80 11.57 -5.10
N CYS A 25 -10.39 10.49 -4.59
CA CYS A 25 -11.45 9.82 -5.31
C CYS A 25 -12.73 10.66 -5.25
N LYS A 26 -13.04 11.34 -6.37
CA LYS A 26 -14.15 12.31 -6.46
C LYS A 26 -15.51 11.65 -6.64
N VAL A 27 -15.56 10.52 -7.34
CA VAL A 27 -16.81 9.82 -7.71
C VAL A 27 -16.63 8.33 -7.42
N PRO A 28 -17.59 7.64 -6.79
CA PRO A 28 -17.51 6.20 -6.57
C PRO A 28 -17.63 5.42 -7.90
N PRO A 29 -17.09 4.20 -7.95
CA PRO A 29 -16.42 3.49 -6.86
C PRO A 29 -14.94 3.88 -6.72
N CYS A 30 -14.33 3.60 -5.57
CA CYS A 30 -12.90 3.83 -5.32
C CYS A 30 -12.26 2.57 -4.78
N GLY A 31 -11.17 2.16 -5.41
CA GLY A 31 -10.40 0.97 -5.09
C GLY A 31 -9.89 1.06 -3.66
N ARG A 32 -9.93 -0.08 -2.99
CA ARG A 32 -9.59 -0.17 -1.56
C ARG A 32 -8.61 -1.30 -1.31
N PHE A 33 -7.69 -1.05 -0.39
CA PHE A 33 -6.76 -2.05 0.10
C PHE A 33 -6.81 -2.12 1.62
N GLU A 34 -7.05 -3.32 2.14
CA GLU A 34 -7.07 -3.66 3.56
C GLU A 34 -5.94 -4.64 3.87
N ASN A 35 -4.97 -4.17 4.63
CA ASN A 35 -3.84 -4.96 5.10
C ASN A 35 -4.10 -5.42 6.54
N ASN A 36 -4.83 -6.52 6.71
CA ASN A 36 -5.06 -7.16 8.01
C ASN A 36 -3.95 -8.19 8.33
N THR A 37 -2.72 -7.86 7.95
CA THR A 37 -1.54 -8.67 8.21
C THR A 37 -0.59 -7.95 9.17
N PRO A 38 0.33 -8.65 9.85
CA PRO A 38 1.31 -8.03 10.74
C PRO A 38 2.48 -7.37 10.00
N TRP A 39 2.46 -7.34 8.66
CA TRP A 39 3.56 -6.81 7.85
C TRP A 39 3.17 -5.52 7.14
N THR A 40 4.16 -4.68 6.89
CA THR A 40 3.97 -3.48 6.06
C THR A 40 3.78 -3.90 4.61
N ALA A 41 2.71 -3.41 4.00
CA ALA A 41 2.44 -3.55 2.58
C ALA A 41 2.70 -2.21 1.86
N LYS A 42 2.54 -2.20 0.55
CA LYS A 42 2.50 -0.97 -0.25
C LYS A 42 1.23 -0.90 -1.07
N TRP A 43 0.80 0.32 -1.34
CA TRP A 43 -0.23 0.62 -2.33
C TRP A 43 0.28 1.69 -3.29
N ALA A 44 -0.36 1.81 -4.45
CA ALA A 44 0.05 2.75 -5.48
C ALA A 44 -1.13 3.43 -6.17
N ASP A 45 -0.84 4.64 -6.64
CA ASP A 45 -1.59 5.40 -7.63
C ASP A 45 -0.85 5.23 -8.97
N LEU A 46 -1.51 4.64 -9.96
CA LEU A 46 -0.90 4.34 -11.25
C LEU A 46 -1.02 5.56 -12.19
N GLY A 47 0.02 5.82 -12.99
CA GLY A 47 0.07 6.95 -13.92
C GLY A 47 0.80 8.18 -13.38
N LYS A 48 1.09 8.24 -12.08
CA LYS A 48 2.02 9.23 -11.48
C LYS A 48 3.47 8.90 -11.87
N LYS A 49 4.34 9.90 -12.04
CA LYS A 49 5.65 9.73 -12.70
C LYS A 49 6.85 9.53 -11.76
N GLU A 50 6.64 9.23 -10.48
CA GLU A 50 7.72 9.24 -9.48
C GLU A 50 8.46 7.91 -9.36
N HIS A 51 7.76 6.79 -9.53
CA HIS A 51 8.30 5.45 -9.38
C HIS A 51 7.91 4.55 -10.56
N LEU A 52 8.47 3.34 -10.56
CA LEU A 52 8.12 2.27 -11.48
C LEU A 52 7.56 1.07 -10.71
N CYS A 53 6.37 0.60 -11.10
CA CYS A 53 5.67 -0.54 -10.52
C CYS A 53 5.62 -1.68 -11.54
N GLN A 54 6.24 -2.81 -11.22
CA GLN A 54 6.16 -4.02 -12.04
C GLN A 54 4.84 -4.74 -11.77
N LEU A 55 3.83 -4.54 -12.63
CA LEU A 55 2.55 -5.25 -12.52
C LEU A 55 2.72 -6.72 -12.92
N LYS A 56 1.96 -7.62 -12.30
CA LYS A 56 1.96 -9.06 -12.64
C LYS A 56 1.61 -9.33 -14.11
N THR A 57 0.69 -8.56 -14.68
CA THR A 57 0.09 -8.81 -16.00
C THR A 57 0.75 -8.04 -17.13
N VAL A 58 1.76 -7.20 -16.85
CA VAL A 58 2.39 -6.32 -17.84
C VAL A 58 3.89 -6.59 -17.87
N ALA A 59 4.47 -6.77 -19.06
CA ALA A 59 5.89 -7.11 -19.19
C ALA A 59 6.84 -5.97 -18.76
N LYS A 60 6.42 -4.71 -18.97
CA LYS A 60 7.21 -3.52 -18.63
C LYS A 60 6.65 -2.86 -17.36
N PRO A 61 7.51 -2.33 -16.46
CA PRO A 61 7.05 -1.53 -15.34
C PRO A 61 6.24 -0.32 -15.80
N VAL A 62 5.20 0.01 -15.05
CA VAL A 62 4.36 1.21 -15.29
C VAL A 62 4.75 2.33 -14.33
N LYS A 63 4.51 3.57 -14.74
CA LYS A 63 4.72 4.73 -13.87
C LYS A 63 3.70 4.71 -12.73
N CYS A 64 4.16 4.95 -11.50
CA CYS A 64 3.30 5.01 -10.32
C CYS A 64 3.84 5.96 -9.25
N HIS A 65 3.03 6.26 -8.25
CA HIS A 65 3.49 6.70 -6.93
C HIS A 65 3.27 5.55 -5.95
N GLN A 66 4.24 5.26 -5.08
CA GLN A 66 4.17 4.15 -4.12
C GLN A 66 4.08 4.70 -2.70
N TYR A 67 3.17 4.13 -1.91
CA TYR A 67 2.95 4.52 -0.53
C TYR A 67 3.05 3.30 0.37
N SER A 68 3.54 3.47 1.60
CA SER A 68 3.50 2.43 2.61
C SER A 68 2.11 2.30 3.22
N LEU A 69 1.70 1.08 3.53
CA LEU A 69 0.52 0.77 4.34
C LEU A 69 0.94 -0.12 5.50
N GLY A 70 0.83 0.40 6.72
CA GLY A 70 1.23 -0.30 7.93
C GLY A 70 0.45 -1.60 8.17
N ALA A 71 0.93 -2.40 9.11
CA ALA A 71 0.20 -3.57 9.60
C ALA A 71 -1.19 -3.17 10.13
N ASN A 72 -2.18 -4.04 9.95
CA ASN A 72 -3.56 -3.87 10.42
C ASN A 72 -4.18 -2.51 10.07
N SER A 73 -3.97 -2.06 8.83
CA SER A 73 -4.45 -0.76 8.36
C SER A 73 -5.10 -0.86 6.97
N SER A 74 -5.82 0.18 6.56
CA SER A 74 -6.50 0.22 5.27
C SER A 74 -6.37 1.56 4.59
N ARG A 75 -6.48 1.57 3.27
CA ARG A 75 -6.48 2.78 2.44
C ARG A 75 -7.46 2.65 1.28
N GLY A 76 -8.05 3.77 0.90
CA GLY A 76 -8.97 3.86 -0.22
C GLY A 76 -10.42 3.55 0.12
N GLY A 77 -11.26 3.62 -0.90
CA GLY A 77 -12.71 3.58 -0.77
C GLY A 77 -13.35 4.97 -0.68
N TYR A 78 -14.51 5.12 -1.33
CA TYR A 78 -15.23 6.40 -1.41
C TYR A 78 -15.75 6.90 -0.05
N PHE A 79 -16.13 5.97 0.81
CA PHE A 79 -16.72 6.26 2.12
C PHE A 79 -15.68 6.39 3.25
N HIS A 80 -14.39 6.29 2.93
CA HIS A 80 -13.30 6.44 3.89
C HIS A 80 -12.51 7.70 3.59
N LYS A 81 -12.12 8.45 4.63
CA LYS A 81 -11.31 9.67 4.50
C LYS A 81 -9.82 9.39 4.73
N PRO A 82 -8.91 10.07 4.00
CA PRO A 82 -9.20 10.81 2.78
C PRO A 82 -9.69 9.85 1.67
N ARG A 83 -10.55 10.35 0.78
CA ARG A 83 -11.08 9.53 -0.32
C ARG A 83 -9.93 9.23 -1.26
N THR A 84 -9.61 7.96 -1.46
CA THR A 84 -8.48 7.56 -2.30
C THR A 84 -8.92 6.42 -3.21
N ASP A 85 -8.50 6.46 -4.47
CA ASP A 85 -8.60 5.33 -5.38
C ASP A 85 -7.28 4.56 -5.37
N VAL A 86 -7.26 3.40 -4.72
CA VAL A 86 -6.08 2.53 -4.74
C VAL A 86 -6.07 1.73 -6.04
N ASP A 87 -5.04 1.93 -6.86
CA ASP A 87 -4.93 1.23 -8.14
C ASP A 87 -4.22 -0.12 -8.05
N ALA A 88 -3.28 -0.26 -7.12
CA ALA A 88 -2.48 -1.47 -6.99
C ALA A 88 -1.94 -1.63 -5.57
N PHE A 89 -1.60 -2.88 -5.24
CA PHE A 89 -0.96 -3.22 -3.96
C PHE A 89 0.15 -4.26 -4.15
N CYS A 90 1.10 -4.29 -3.21
CA CYS A 90 2.09 -5.35 -3.11
C CYS A 90 2.62 -5.53 -1.69
N PHE A 91 3.33 -6.64 -1.48
CA PHE A 91 4.27 -6.79 -0.36
C PHE A 91 5.69 -6.71 -0.91
N ALA A 92 6.47 -5.72 -0.48
CA ALA A 92 7.78 -5.43 -1.06
C ALA A 92 8.86 -6.44 -0.64
N ASP A 93 8.74 -7.02 0.56
CA ASP A 93 9.77 -7.84 1.21
C ASP A 93 9.49 -9.35 1.18
N ARG A 94 8.27 -9.76 0.82
CA ARG A 94 7.82 -11.16 0.91
C ARG A 94 6.91 -11.59 -0.23
N THR A 95 6.97 -12.88 -0.54
CA THR A 95 5.99 -13.57 -1.38
C THR A 95 4.64 -13.54 -0.68
N TYR A 96 3.57 -13.43 -1.47
CA TYR A 96 2.21 -13.43 -0.97
C TYR A 96 1.29 -14.14 -1.97
N TYR A 97 0.10 -14.51 -1.53
CA TYR A 97 -0.87 -15.23 -2.34
C TYR A 97 -2.06 -14.33 -2.67
N VAL A 98 -2.55 -14.41 -3.90
CA VAL A 98 -3.69 -13.61 -4.35
C VAL A 98 -4.72 -14.46 -5.06
N LYS A 99 -5.98 -14.24 -4.69
CA LYS A 99 -7.17 -14.83 -5.32
C LYS A 99 -8.11 -13.71 -5.77
N PHE A 100 -8.67 -13.82 -6.97
CA PHE A 100 -9.69 -12.90 -7.49
C PHE A 100 -11.07 -13.53 -7.39
N GLY A 101 -11.96 -12.92 -6.61
CA GLY A 101 -13.31 -13.39 -6.31
C GLY A 101 -13.36 -14.63 -5.40
N PRO A 102 -14.57 -15.07 -5.03
CA PRO A 102 -14.76 -16.19 -4.12
C PRO A 102 -14.30 -17.53 -4.72
N ARG A 103 -14.47 -17.70 -6.04
CA ARG A 103 -14.17 -18.93 -6.80
C ARG A 103 -12.84 -18.89 -7.54
N GLY A 104 -12.04 -17.82 -7.39
CA GLY A 104 -10.75 -17.73 -8.05
C GLY A 104 -9.77 -18.78 -7.53
N SER A 105 -8.81 -19.17 -8.37
CA SER A 105 -7.64 -19.92 -7.91
C SER A 105 -6.65 -18.98 -7.24
N GLU A 106 -6.07 -19.44 -6.13
CA GLU A 106 -5.03 -18.71 -5.45
C GLU A 106 -3.71 -18.82 -6.22
N GLN A 107 -3.00 -17.70 -6.36
CA GLN A 107 -1.75 -17.61 -7.11
C GLN A 107 -0.65 -17.02 -6.25
N ALA A 108 0.54 -17.64 -6.26
CA ALA A 108 1.71 -17.06 -5.62
C ALA A 108 2.23 -15.85 -6.41
N ILE A 109 2.52 -14.77 -5.69
CA ILE A 109 3.06 -13.51 -6.19
C ILE A 109 4.41 -13.27 -5.53
N LYS A 110 5.46 -13.10 -6.34
CA LYS A 110 6.81 -12.80 -5.84
C LYS A 110 6.81 -11.43 -5.14
N LYS A 111 7.68 -11.28 -4.14
CA LYS A 111 7.91 -10.00 -3.45
C LYS A 111 8.16 -8.86 -4.44
N GLY A 112 7.59 -7.69 -4.17
CA GLY A 112 7.74 -6.48 -4.99
C GLY A 112 7.00 -6.48 -6.33
N VAL A 113 6.36 -7.60 -6.74
CA VAL A 113 5.47 -7.62 -7.90
C VAL A 113 4.11 -7.08 -7.49
N TRP A 114 3.53 -6.21 -8.30
CA TRP A 114 2.30 -5.49 -8.00
C TRP A 114 1.08 -6.18 -8.58
N ILE A 115 0.00 -6.18 -7.80
CA ILE A 115 -1.33 -6.59 -8.26
C ILE A 115 -2.17 -5.34 -8.47
N LYS A 116 -2.65 -5.18 -9.71
CA LYS A 116 -3.62 -4.15 -10.05
C LYS A 116 -5.00 -4.54 -9.53
N ILE A 117 -5.70 -3.56 -8.98
CA ILE A 117 -7.14 -3.58 -8.76
C ILE A 117 -7.78 -2.45 -9.57
N ASN A 118 -9.09 -2.53 -9.80
CA ASN A 118 -9.86 -1.43 -10.36
C ASN A 118 -10.61 -0.67 -9.25
N SER A 119 -11.23 0.45 -9.59
CA SER A 119 -11.90 1.31 -8.62
C SER A 119 -13.12 0.67 -7.96
N ALA A 120 -13.69 -0.41 -8.52
CA ALA A 120 -14.78 -1.17 -7.91
C ALA A 120 -14.31 -2.26 -6.94
N GLN A 121 -13.01 -2.52 -6.88
CA GLN A 121 -12.47 -3.67 -6.16
C GLN A 121 -11.93 -3.33 -4.78
N THR A 122 -12.07 -4.29 -3.87
CA THR A 122 -11.40 -4.28 -2.56
C THR A 122 -10.44 -5.46 -2.47
N ALA A 123 -9.15 -5.16 -2.29
CA ALA A 123 -8.15 -6.14 -1.90
C ALA A 123 -8.13 -6.26 -0.38
N LYS A 124 -8.37 -7.46 0.15
CA LYS A 124 -8.26 -7.77 1.58
C LYS A 124 -7.22 -8.83 1.80
N CYS A 125 -6.15 -8.50 2.50
CA CYS A 125 -5.08 -9.43 2.87
C CYS A 125 -5.17 -9.81 4.35
N VAL A 126 -4.98 -11.09 4.65
CA VAL A 126 -4.91 -11.66 6.00
C VAL A 126 -3.66 -12.52 6.12
N ALA A 127 -3.12 -12.65 7.34
CA ALA A 127 -2.04 -13.59 7.59
C ALA A 127 -2.58 -15.01 7.75
N LYS A 128 -2.02 -15.97 6.99
CA LYS A 128 -2.29 -17.39 7.14
C LYS A 128 -0.98 -18.15 7.02
N ASN A 129 -0.69 -19.03 7.97
CA ASN A 129 0.54 -19.83 8.01
C ASN A 129 1.83 -19.00 7.82
N GLY A 130 1.88 -17.80 8.39
CA GLY A 130 3.06 -16.91 8.29
C GLY A 130 3.22 -16.20 6.95
N VAL A 131 2.24 -16.26 6.04
CA VAL A 131 2.28 -15.61 4.72
C VAL A 131 1.02 -14.74 4.51
N PRO A 132 1.10 -13.60 3.77
CA PRO A 132 -0.08 -12.86 3.37
C PRO A 132 -0.90 -13.62 2.32
N HIS A 133 -2.20 -13.78 2.57
CA HIS A 133 -3.18 -14.28 1.62
C HIS A 133 -4.22 -13.18 1.36
N CYS A 134 -4.37 -12.79 0.09
CA CYS A 134 -5.20 -11.70 -0.32
C CYS A 134 -6.35 -12.17 -1.21
N THR A 135 -7.55 -11.67 -0.94
CA THR A 135 -8.70 -11.81 -1.84
C THR A 135 -9.05 -10.44 -2.42
N VAL A 136 -9.19 -10.37 -3.74
CA VAL A 136 -9.68 -9.19 -4.45
C VAL A 136 -11.12 -9.48 -4.87
N ASN A 137 -12.07 -8.72 -4.33
CA ASN A 137 -13.49 -8.80 -4.71
C ASN A 137 -13.90 -7.53 -5.43
#